data_AF-A0A415DSL9-F1
#
_entry.id   AF-A0A415DSL9-F1
#
_cell.length_a   1.000
_cell.length_b   1.000
_cell.length_c   1.000
_cell.angle_alpha   90.00
_cell.angle_beta   90.00
_cell.angle_gamma   90.00
#
_symmetry.space_group_name_H-M   'P 1'
#
loop_
_entity.id
_entity.type
_entity.pdbx_description
1 polymer ?
#
loop_
_entity_poly.entity_id
_entity_poly.type
_entity_poly.pdbx_seq_one_letter_code
_entity_poly.pdbx_strand_id
1 'polypeptide(L)'
;MKRFLLLLFLTLTVFTACEGPSGPPGRDGQDGQDGNSMYWFVKTYTIHEKDWELYTDEDGLNPYYMCEVPIKELSDDIYYDGNVFAYLIMNFDQQNEVQTPLPYTHPAENVQGQEWSEIVHFDYMPGSIAFYVTYSDFATNVWPGDLHFRVVMNY
;
A
#
# COMPACT_ATOMS: atom_id res chain seq x y z
N MET A 1 -62.98 43.95 3.09
CA MET A 1 -62.36 42.82 3.84
C MET A 1 -62.92 41.46 3.39
N LYS A 2 -62.98 41.15 2.08
CA LYS A 2 -63.40 39.82 1.57
C LYS A 2 -62.36 39.18 0.63
N ARG A 3 -61.44 39.98 0.04
CA ARG A 3 -60.35 39.49 -0.82
C ARG A 3 -59.13 38.99 -0.04
N PHE A 4 -58.90 39.50 1.18
CA PHE A 4 -57.85 39.01 2.09
C PHE A 4 -58.19 37.66 2.75
N LEU A 5 -59.48 37.36 2.96
CA LEU A 5 -59.93 36.07 3.48
C LEU A 5 -59.71 34.93 2.46
N LEU A 6 -59.82 35.24 1.16
CA LEU A 6 -59.64 34.23 0.11
C LEU A 6 -58.16 33.84 -0.10
N LEU A 7 -57.24 34.79 0.13
CA LEU A 7 -55.79 34.54 0.11
C LEU A 7 -55.31 33.74 1.34
N LEU A 8 -55.91 33.97 2.51
CA LEU A 8 -55.56 33.24 3.74
C LEU A 8 -56.01 31.76 3.70
N PHE A 9 -57.13 31.47 3.01
CA PHE A 9 -57.63 30.09 2.85
C PHE A 9 -56.83 29.27 1.82
N LEU A 10 -56.19 29.92 0.83
CA LEU A 10 -55.40 29.23 -0.19
C LEU A 10 -54.01 28.82 0.31
N THR A 11 -53.46 29.51 1.33
CA THR A 11 -52.16 29.16 1.93
C THR A 11 -52.23 27.99 2.91
N LEU A 12 -53.42 27.64 3.40
CA LEU A 12 -53.63 26.56 4.37
C LEU A 12 -53.70 25.16 3.73
N THR A 13 -53.96 25.05 2.42
CA THR A 13 -54.11 23.76 1.73
C THR A 13 -52.83 23.24 1.07
N VAL A 14 -51.74 24.02 1.06
CA VAL A 14 -50.46 23.64 0.41
C VAL A 14 -49.55 22.83 1.34
N PHE A 15 -49.81 22.81 2.65
CA PHE A 15 -48.99 22.08 3.63
C PHE A 15 -49.57 20.74 4.08
N THR A 16 -50.66 20.24 3.49
CA THR A 16 -51.31 18.98 3.91
C THR A 16 -50.96 17.75 3.05
N ALA A 17 -49.93 17.85 2.20
CA ALA A 17 -49.37 16.74 1.43
C ALA A 17 -47.84 16.90 1.50
N CYS A 18 -47.00 16.00 2.03
CA CYS A 18 -47.05 14.55 2.03
C CYS A 18 -46.29 14.01 3.26
N GLU A 19 -46.93 13.93 4.43
CA GLU A 19 -46.51 12.96 5.43
C GLU A 19 -47.45 11.76 5.32
N GLY A 20 -47.25 10.98 4.26
CA GLY A 20 -47.79 9.62 4.21
C GLY A 20 -47.12 8.79 5.31
N PRO A 21 -47.79 7.77 5.85
CA PRO A 21 -47.16 6.88 6.81
C PRO A 21 -45.84 6.38 6.22
N SER A 22 -44.80 6.34 7.06
CA SER A 22 -43.49 5.81 6.67
C SER A 22 -43.71 4.51 5.90
N GLY A 23 -43.14 4.43 4.69
CA GLY A 23 -43.21 3.22 3.89
C GLY A 23 -42.66 2.02 4.68
N PRO A 24 -43.06 0.79 4.33
CA PRO A 24 -42.51 -0.38 4.98
C PRO A 24 -40.96 -0.33 4.91
N PRO A 25 -40.26 -0.84 5.94
CA PRO A 25 -38.81 -0.98 5.90
C PRO A 25 -38.37 -1.59 4.57
N GLY A 26 -37.27 -1.07 4.01
CA GLY A 26 -36.66 -1.65 2.81
C GLY A 26 -36.35 -3.14 3.05
N ARG A 27 -36.30 -3.92 1.97
CA ARG A 27 -35.82 -5.30 2.08
C ARG A 27 -34.40 -5.29 2.64
N ASP A 28 -34.13 -6.21 3.56
CA ASP A 28 -32.77 -6.48 4.01
C ASP A 28 -31.89 -6.79 2.78
N GLY A 29 -30.64 -6.35 2.83
CA GLY A 29 -29.64 -6.68 1.82
C GLY A 29 -29.48 -8.20 1.71
N GLN A 30 -29.14 -8.70 0.52
CA GLN A 30 -28.76 -10.10 0.40
C GLN A 30 -27.42 -10.29 1.11
N ASP A 31 -27.33 -11.33 1.93
CA ASP A 31 -26.05 -11.78 2.45
C ASP A 31 -25.12 -12.11 1.28
N GLY A 32 -23.86 -11.66 1.36
CA GLY A 32 -22.84 -12.00 0.38
C GLY A 32 -22.60 -13.51 0.38
N GLN A 33 -22.21 -14.06 -0.78
CA GLN A 33 -21.75 -15.45 -0.82
C GLN A 33 -20.39 -15.55 -0.16
N ASP A 34 -20.22 -16.57 0.69
CA ASP A 34 -18.90 -16.91 1.24
C ASP A 34 -17.95 -17.22 0.07
N GLY A 35 -16.84 -16.48 -0.02
CA GLY A 35 -15.81 -16.73 -1.02
C GLY A 35 -15.13 -18.07 -0.79
N ASN A 36 -14.85 -18.81 -1.88
CA ASN A 36 -13.96 -19.97 -1.81
C ASN A 36 -12.60 -19.53 -1.23
N SER A 37 -11.99 -20.38 -0.39
CA SER A 37 -10.87 -20.04 0.50
C SER A 37 -9.73 -19.26 -0.19
N MET A 38 -9.56 -18.00 0.19
CA MET A 38 -8.44 -17.14 -0.22
C MET A 38 -7.12 -17.66 0.37
N TYR A 39 -6.09 -17.82 -0.46
CA TYR A 39 -4.74 -18.11 0.04
C TYR A 39 -4.14 -16.86 0.66
N TRP A 40 -3.54 -16.98 1.84
CA TRP A 40 -2.81 -15.88 2.50
C TRP A 40 -1.43 -16.34 2.90
N PHE A 41 -0.41 -15.67 2.38
CA PHE A 41 0.97 -15.79 2.82
C PHE A 41 1.42 -14.48 3.43
N VAL A 42 1.99 -14.53 4.63
CA VAL A 42 2.62 -13.37 5.29
C VAL A 42 3.93 -13.82 5.90
N LYS A 43 5.03 -13.19 5.50
CA LYS A 43 6.35 -13.49 6.07
C LYS A 43 7.22 -12.24 6.14
N THR A 44 7.99 -12.16 7.22
CA THR A 44 9.02 -11.14 7.40
C THR A 44 10.38 -11.70 6.97
N TYR A 45 11.16 -10.89 6.26
CA TYR A 45 12.51 -11.16 5.82
C TYR A 45 13.44 -10.08 6.37
N THR A 46 14.61 -10.49 6.85
CA THR A 46 15.69 -9.58 7.21
C THR A 46 16.78 -9.74 6.17
N ILE A 47 17.16 -8.64 5.54
CA ILE A 47 18.30 -8.56 4.64
C ILE A 47 19.40 -7.85 5.41
N HIS A 48 20.48 -8.58 5.71
CA HIS A 48 21.60 -7.98 6.43
C HIS A 48 22.47 -7.15 5.49
N GLU A 49 23.22 -6.20 6.03
CA GLU A 49 24.12 -5.32 5.28
C GLU A 49 25.00 -6.09 4.28
N LYS A 50 25.53 -7.24 4.70
CA LYS A 50 26.40 -8.12 3.91
C LYS A 50 25.71 -8.87 2.76
N ASP A 51 24.38 -8.95 2.78
CA ASP A 51 23.59 -9.70 1.79
C ASP A 51 23.18 -8.80 0.61
N TRP A 52 23.44 -7.49 0.72
CA TRP A 52 23.29 -6.54 -0.38
C TRP A 52 24.45 -6.64 -1.36
N GLU A 53 24.12 -6.72 -2.65
CA GLU A 53 25.06 -6.69 -3.75
C GLU A 53 24.93 -5.36 -4.49
N LEU A 54 26.06 -4.73 -4.80
CA LEU A 54 26.11 -3.50 -5.59
C LEU A 54 26.17 -3.85 -7.08
N TYR A 55 25.20 -3.38 -7.84
CA TYR A 55 25.11 -3.51 -9.29
C TYR A 55 25.37 -2.17 -9.98
N THR A 56 25.82 -2.23 -11.22
CA THR A 56 25.96 -1.11 -12.15
C THR A 56 25.53 -1.56 -13.55
N ASP A 57 25.30 -0.62 -14.46
CA ASP A 57 25.16 -0.94 -15.88
C ASP A 57 26.50 -1.39 -16.52
N GLU A 58 26.46 -1.71 -17.83
CA GLU A 58 27.61 -2.19 -18.60
C GLU A 58 28.79 -1.19 -18.62
N ASP A 59 28.50 0.10 -18.46
CA ASP A 59 29.48 1.18 -18.44
C ASP A 59 30.01 1.48 -17.02
N GLY A 60 29.52 0.77 -16.00
CA GLY A 60 29.86 1.00 -14.60
C GLY A 60 29.13 2.19 -13.97
N LEU A 61 28.04 2.64 -14.57
CA LEU A 61 27.20 3.75 -14.13
C LEU A 61 25.90 3.24 -13.49
N ASN A 62 25.07 4.19 -13.03
CA ASN A 62 23.74 3.93 -12.46
C ASN A 62 23.74 2.87 -11.33
N PRO A 63 24.56 3.05 -10.28
CA PRO A 63 24.70 2.06 -9.24
C PRO A 63 23.44 1.90 -8.38
N TYR A 64 23.16 0.67 -7.97
CA TYR A 64 22.09 0.33 -7.03
C TYR A 64 22.42 -0.91 -6.22
N TYR A 65 21.85 -1.03 -5.03
CA TYR A 65 21.95 -2.24 -4.22
C TYR A 65 20.75 -3.14 -4.50
N MET A 66 21.00 -4.45 -4.60
CA MET A 66 19.97 -5.46 -4.80
C MET A 66 20.23 -6.66 -3.87
N CYS A 67 19.17 -7.28 -3.40
CA CYS A 67 19.22 -8.59 -2.78
C CYS A 67 18.01 -9.42 -3.23
N GLU A 68 18.28 -10.59 -3.82
CA GLU A 68 17.25 -11.54 -4.22
C GLU A 68 16.97 -12.53 -3.08
N VAL A 69 15.68 -12.66 -2.73
CA VAL A 69 15.19 -13.53 -1.68
C VAL A 69 14.34 -14.65 -2.30
N PRO A 70 14.72 -15.93 -2.14
CA PRO A 70 13.91 -17.03 -2.65
C PRO A 70 12.62 -17.21 -1.82
N ILE A 71 11.49 -17.24 -2.51
CA ILE A 71 10.14 -17.46 -1.95
C ILE A 71 9.42 -18.50 -2.81
N LYS A 72 9.54 -19.77 -2.42
CA LYS A 72 8.91 -20.90 -3.14
C LYS A 72 7.38 -20.81 -3.21
N GLU A 73 6.77 -20.07 -2.28
CA GLU A 73 5.32 -19.83 -2.25
C GLU A 73 4.86 -18.81 -3.30
N LEU A 74 5.79 -18.05 -3.89
CA LEU A 74 5.49 -17.18 -5.01
C LEU A 74 5.35 -18.04 -6.28
N SER A 75 4.17 -18.61 -6.47
CA SER A 75 3.83 -19.47 -7.61
C SER A 75 3.42 -18.68 -8.85
N ASP A 76 3.25 -19.38 -9.97
CA ASP A 76 2.63 -18.81 -11.17
C ASP A 76 1.22 -18.28 -10.89
N ASP A 77 0.42 -18.94 -10.05
CA ASP A 77 -0.92 -18.47 -9.67
C ASP A 77 -0.84 -17.11 -8.95
N ILE A 78 0.11 -16.94 -8.02
CA ILE A 78 0.35 -15.64 -7.37
C ILE A 78 0.80 -14.59 -8.38
N TYR A 79 1.68 -14.96 -9.31
CA TYR A 79 2.26 -14.04 -10.29
C TYR A 79 1.25 -13.55 -11.33
N TYR A 80 0.38 -14.43 -11.82
CA TYR A 80 -0.57 -14.12 -12.89
C TYR A 80 -1.93 -13.67 -12.39
N ASP A 81 -2.43 -14.25 -11.30
CA ASP A 81 -3.82 -14.06 -10.83
C ASP A 81 -3.91 -13.48 -9.41
N GLY A 82 -2.79 -13.42 -8.69
CA GLY A 82 -2.71 -12.99 -7.31
C GLY A 82 -2.28 -11.53 -7.10
N ASN A 83 -1.99 -11.22 -5.84
CA ASN A 83 -1.42 -9.96 -5.40
C ASN A 83 -0.17 -10.22 -4.56
N VAL A 84 0.85 -9.38 -4.75
CA VAL A 84 2.05 -9.33 -3.92
C VAL A 84 2.22 -7.91 -3.40
N PHE A 85 2.26 -7.77 -2.07
CA PHE A 85 2.59 -6.52 -1.39
C PHE A 85 3.86 -6.71 -0.59
N ALA A 86 4.75 -5.72 -0.64
CA ALA A 86 5.88 -5.65 0.27
C ALA A 86 5.88 -4.33 1.05
N TYR A 87 6.31 -4.42 2.30
CA TYR A 87 6.42 -3.29 3.22
C TYR A 87 7.83 -3.24 3.78
N LEU A 88 8.39 -2.05 3.92
CA LEU A 88 9.57 -1.81 4.75
C LEU A 88 9.12 -1.64 6.21
N ILE A 89 9.79 -2.35 7.13
CA ILE A 89 9.57 -2.24 8.57
C ILE A 89 10.64 -1.33 9.17
N MET A 90 10.24 -0.16 9.64
CA MET A 90 11.13 0.78 10.34
C MET A 90 11.05 0.55 11.85
N ASN A 91 12.18 0.72 12.54
CA ASN A 91 12.33 0.44 13.98
C ASN A 91 11.90 -1.00 14.35
N PHE A 92 12.36 -1.98 13.58
CA PHE A 92 12.05 -3.39 13.77
C PHE A 92 12.34 -3.85 15.21
N ASP A 93 11.41 -4.61 15.81
CA ASP A 93 11.45 -5.09 17.20
C ASP A 93 11.49 -3.99 18.28
N GLN A 94 11.13 -2.75 17.94
CA GLN A 94 11.03 -1.62 18.89
C GLN A 94 9.58 -1.18 19.14
N GLN A 95 9.35 -0.40 20.21
CA GLN A 95 8.01 0.05 20.60
C GLN A 95 7.31 0.94 19.55
N ASN A 96 8.09 1.61 18.70
CA ASN A 96 7.64 2.49 17.62
C ASN A 96 7.86 1.86 16.23
N GLU A 97 7.80 0.53 16.15
CA GLU A 97 7.81 -0.18 14.87
C GLU A 97 6.67 0.31 13.98
N VAL A 98 6.99 0.62 12.73
CA VAL A 98 6.01 1.03 11.71
C VAL A 98 6.31 0.36 10.39
N GLN A 99 5.25 0.09 9.62
CA GLN A 99 5.34 -0.47 8.28
C GLN A 99 4.92 0.55 7.25
N THR A 100 5.73 0.68 6.19
CA THR A 100 5.45 1.56 5.05
C THR A 100 5.40 0.72 3.78
N PRO A 101 4.34 0.83 2.95
CA PRO A 101 4.26 0.11 1.69
C PRO A 101 5.40 0.53 0.75
N LEU A 102 5.92 -0.42 -0.02
CA LEU A 102 6.90 -0.14 -1.07
C LEU A 102 6.19 0.23 -2.39
N PRO A 103 6.79 1.11 -3.22
CA PRO A 103 8.08 1.77 -3.02
C PRO A 103 8.01 2.87 -1.93
N TYR A 104 9.12 3.04 -1.22
CA TYR A 104 9.29 4.07 -0.20
C TYR A 104 10.46 4.98 -0.57
N THR A 105 10.25 6.29 -0.47
CA THR A 105 11.29 7.31 -0.71
C THR A 105 11.58 8.06 0.58
N HIS A 106 12.84 8.09 0.97
CA HIS A 106 13.35 8.77 2.15
C HIS A 106 14.35 9.87 1.73
N PRO A 107 14.00 11.15 1.92
CA PRO A 107 14.97 12.24 1.78
C PRO A 107 16.03 12.14 2.89
N ALA A 108 17.29 12.23 2.52
CA ALA A 108 18.43 12.14 3.42
C ALA A 108 19.44 13.27 3.16
N GLU A 109 20.14 13.66 4.21
CA GLU A 109 21.20 14.66 4.19
C GLU A 109 22.34 14.19 5.09
N ASN A 110 23.59 14.42 4.69
CA ASN A 110 24.75 14.17 5.55
C ASN A 110 25.25 15.45 6.25
N VAL A 111 26.20 15.30 7.18
CA VAL A 111 26.75 16.43 7.95
C VAL A 111 27.51 17.46 7.08
N GLN A 112 27.82 17.13 5.83
CA GLN A 112 28.44 18.01 4.84
C GLN A 112 27.41 18.78 4.00
N GLY A 113 26.10 18.57 4.22
CA GLY A 113 25.02 19.22 3.48
C GLY A 113 24.78 18.64 2.09
N GLN A 114 25.25 17.41 1.83
CA GLN A 114 24.90 16.68 0.61
C GLN A 114 23.55 16.02 0.81
N GLU A 115 22.64 16.23 -0.15
CA GLU A 115 21.26 15.76 -0.11
C GLU A 115 21.02 14.70 -1.17
N TRP A 116 20.28 13.66 -0.82
CA TRP A 116 19.82 12.64 -1.75
C TRP A 116 18.45 12.08 -1.33
N SER A 117 17.83 11.31 -2.21
CA SER A 117 16.69 10.47 -1.89
C SER A 117 17.11 9.01 -1.96
N GLU A 118 16.94 8.29 -0.86
CA GLU A 118 17.00 6.83 -0.83
C GLU A 118 15.63 6.29 -1.24
N ILE A 119 15.60 5.37 -2.21
CA ILE A 119 14.37 4.76 -2.71
C ILE A 119 14.49 3.26 -2.55
N VAL A 120 13.62 2.71 -1.72
CA VAL A 120 13.50 1.27 -1.49
C VAL A 120 12.32 0.75 -2.29
N HIS A 121 12.52 -0.29 -3.09
CA HIS A 121 11.45 -0.91 -3.89
C HIS A 121 11.68 -2.41 -4.09
N PHE A 122 10.78 -3.06 -4.81
CA PHE A 122 10.89 -4.49 -5.11
C PHE A 122 10.30 -4.81 -6.49
N ASP A 123 10.75 -5.92 -7.06
CA ASP A 123 10.06 -6.66 -8.12
C ASP A 123 10.08 -8.15 -7.77
N TYR A 124 9.32 -8.94 -8.52
CA TYR A 124 9.17 -10.35 -8.22
C TYR A 124 8.88 -11.19 -9.46
N MET A 125 9.19 -12.47 -9.36
CA MET A 125 8.90 -13.50 -10.35
C MET A 125 8.60 -14.82 -9.64
N PRO A 126 8.04 -15.83 -10.33
CA PRO A 126 7.85 -17.14 -9.73
C PRO A 126 9.11 -17.65 -9.04
N GLY A 127 9.00 -17.92 -7.74
CA GLY A 127 10.07 -18.43 -6.88
C GLY A 127 10.95 -17.40 -6.17
N SER A 128 10.88 -16.09 -6.48
CA SER A 128 11.71 -15.08 -5.81
C SER A 128 11.15 -13.65 -5.84
N ILE A 129 11.63 -12.86 -4.88
CA ILE A 129 11.43 -11.41 -4.81
C ILE A 129 12.81 -10.75 -4.74
N ALA A 130 13.04 -9.68 -5.48
CA ALA A 130 14.24 -8.88 -5.33
C ALA A 130 13.89 -7.53 -4.70
N PHE A 131 14.66 -7.15 -3.69
CA PHE A 131 14.57 -5.83 -3.06
C PHE A 131 15.72 -4.97 -3.57
N TYR A 132 15.44 -3.67 -3.71
CA TYR A 132 16.37 -2.70 -4.28
C TYR A 132 16.47 -1.48 -3.38
N VAL A 133 17.68 -0.92 -3.30
CA VAL A 133 17.93 0.40 -2.74
C VAL A 133 18.70 1.24 -3.76
N THR A 134 18.10 2.36 -4.15
CA THR A 134 18.65 3.30 -5.12
C THR A 134 18.82 4.68 -4.50
N TYR A 135 19.81 5.43 -4.97
CA TYR A 135 20.12 6.77 -4.49
C TYR A 135 20.02 7.77 -5.64
N SER A 136 19.27 8.85 -5.45
CA SER A 136 19.01 9.84 -6.53
C SER A 136 20.28 10.53 -7.05
N ASP A 137 21.34 10.57 -6.25
CA ASP A 137 22.64 11.16 -6.56
C ASP A 137 23.70 10.10 -6.89
N PHE A 138 23.31 8.82 -6.93
CA PHE A 138 24.18 7.66 -7.15
C PHE A 138 25.31 7.51 -6.11
N ALA A 139 25.13 8.03 -4.89
CA ALA A 139 26.11 7.91 -3.81
C ALA A 139 26.24 6.45 -3.32
N THR A 140 27.21 5.70 -3.86
CA THR A 140 27.47 4.30 -3.46
C THR A 140 28.20 4.14 -2.14
N ASN A 141 28.70 5.24 -1.57
CA ASN A 141 29.34 5.24 -0.26
C ASN A 141 28.33 5.17 0.90
N VAL A 142 27.03 5.27 0.61
CA VAL A 142 25.96 5.03 1.57
C VAL A 142 25.52 3.58 1.44
N TRP A 143 25.70 2.81 2.51
CA TRP A 143 25.28 1.42 2.56
C TRP A 143 23.85 1.33 3.14
N PRO A 144 22.97 0.46 2.59
CA PRO A 144 21.60 0.32 3.09
C PRO A 144 21.48 -0.16 4.54
N GLY A 145 22.52 -0.84 5.05
CA GLY A 145 22.48 -1.49 6.35
C GLY A 145 21.52 -2.68 6.41
N ASP A 146 21.13 -3.05 7.63
CA ASP A 146 20.12 -4.09 7.86
C ASP A 146 18.72 -3.52 7.61
N LEU A 147 17.98 -4.12 6.67
CA LEU A 147 16.60 -3.76 6.36
C LEU A 147 15.66 -4.94 6.57
N HIS A 148 14.44 -4.65 7.01
CA HIS A 148 13.42 -5.64 7.33
C HIS A 148 12.18 -5.43 6.46
N PHE A 149 11.72 -6.51 5.83
CA PHE A 149 10.63 -6.47 4.86
C PHE A 149 9.51 -7.41 5.26
N ARG A 150 8.26 -6.97 5.15
CA ARG A 150 7.10 -7.88 5.20
C ARG A 150 6.57 -8.10 3.80
N VAL A 151 6.49 -9.37 3.39
CA VAL A 151 5.86 -9.79 2.14
C VAL A 151 4.50 -10.40 2.46
N VAL A 152 3.47 -9.93 1.76
CA VAL A 152 2.09 -10.42 1.83
C VAL A 152 1.66 -10.86 0.43
N MET A 153 1.18 -12.09 0.30
CA MET A 153 0.68 -12.61 -0.97
C MET A 153 -0.70 -13.22 -0.80
N ASN A 154 -1.57 -13.03 -1.79
CA ASN A 154 -2.91 -13.65 -1.84
C ASN A 154 -3.36 -13.92 -3.28
N TYR A 155 -4.23 -14.92 -3.44
CA TYR A 155 -4.96 -15.27 -4.67
C TYR A 155 -6.18 -16.12 -4.33
#